data_AF-R6PKL7-F1
#
_entry.id   AF-R6PKL7-F1
#
_cell.length_a   1.000
_cell.length_b   1.000
_cell.length_c   1.000
_cell.angle_alpha   90.00
_cell.angle_beta   90.00
_cell.angle_gamma   90.00
#
_symmetry.space_group_name_H-M   'P 1'
#
loop_
_entity.id
_entity.type
_entity.pdbx_description
1 polymer ?
#
loop_
_entity_poly.entity_id
_entity_poly.type
_entity_poly.pdbx_seq_one_letter_code
_entity_poly.pdbx_strand_id
1 'polypeptide(L)'
;MKKFVLVLTVLLILILSAACRQQNSIDGASTTAEPPTVDRQRKASDVADKVKAEFSDKVFGGIYIDDGKVYVNLTEDEFKKLANTEEERDGVKINYKPVKFSLETLQAAADSIFERLNSSENKYDIVTADANDVTNKVDIEVRPLRDEVYEIASEYIDLEYVNITELPEDYSLELTPAEELPE
;
A
#
# COMPACT_ATOMS: atom_id res chain seq x y z
N MET A 1 -9.86 -1.81 48.85
CA MET A 1 -11.23 -2.36 48.69
C MET A 1 -11.40 -2.79 47.23
N LYS A 2 -11.97 -3.99 46.99
CA LYS A 2 -12.41 -4.62 45.70
C LYS A 2 -11.29 -4.89 44.66
N LYS A 3 -10.80 -6.11 44.36
CA LYS A 3 -11.32 -7.46 43.98
C LYS A 3 -11.90 -7.62 42.56
N PHE A 4 -11.49 -8.75 41.94
CA PHE A 4 -12.06 -9.53 40.80
C PHE A 4 -11.57 -9.12 39.38
N VAL A 5 -11.30 -10.00 38.40
CA VAL A 5 -11.31 -11.48 38.30
C VAL A 5 -10.55 -11.97 37.07
N LEU A 6 -10.09 -13.22 37.19
CA LEU A 6 -9.36 -14.07 36.27
C LEU A 6 -10.35 -14.91 35.44
N VAL A 7 -10.23 -14.91 34.11
CA VAL A 7 -10.83 -15.88 33.17
C VAL A 7 -9.87 -15.87 31.96
N LEU A 8 -8.94 -16.80 31.69
CA LEU A 8 -8.89 -18.26 31.71
C LEU A 8 -10.04 -18.97 30.99
N THR A 9 -9.91 -19.10 29.67
CA THR A 9 -10.51 -20.20 28.90
C THR A 9 -9.53 -20.67 27.84
N VAL A 10 -8.60 -21.51 28.28
CA VAL A 10 -7.93 -22.51 27.45
C VAL A 10 -8.90 -23.69 27.38
N LEU A 11 -9.44 -24.02 26.21
CA LEU A 11 -10.13 -25.30 26.00
C LEU A 11 -9.27 -26.17 25.09
N LEU A 12 -8.63 -27.13 25.73
CA LEU A 12 -7.80 -28.18 25.18
C LEU A 12 -8.69 -29.43 25.06
N ILE A 13 -8.92 -29.93 23.85
CA ILE A 13 -9.39 -31.30 23.63
C ILE A 13 -8.53 -31.92 22.52
N LEU A 14 -7.40 -32.50 22.92
CA LEU A 14 -6.86 -33.70 22.31
C LEU A 14 -7.71 -34.89 22.81
N ILE A 15 -7.94 -35.92 21.99
CA ILE A 15 -7.77 -37.36 22.32
C ILE A 15 -8.20 -38.25 21.12
N LEU A 16 -7.20 -38.98 20.61
CA LEU A 16 -7.18 -40.36 20.07
C LEU A 16 -7.82 -40.74 18.71
N SER A 17 -6.91 -40.92 17.73
CA SER A 17 -6.57 -42.16 17.03
C SER A 17 -7.56 -43.35 17.03
N ALA A 18 -8.03 -43.71 15.83
CA ALA A 18 -8.28 -45.11 15.45
C ALA A 18 -7.91 -45.30 13.96
N ALA A 19 -6.91 -46.14 13.71
CA ALA A 19 -6.54 -46.59 12.38
C ALA A 19 -7.40 -47.80 11.97
N CYS A 20 -7.90 -47.83 10.73
CA CYS A 20 -8.03 -49.06 9.94
C CYS A 20 -8.15 -48.80 8.43
N ARG A 21 -7.07 -49.20 7.73
CA ARG A 21 -6.93 -49.79 6.38
C ARG A 21 -8.03 -49.63 5.30
N GLN A 22 -7.61 -48.94 4.21
CA GLN A 22 -7.32 -49.48 2.86
C GLN A 22 -8.46 -50.07 2.00
N GLN A 23 -8.84 -49.34 0.94
CA GLN A 23 -9.18 -49.90 -0.38
C GLN A 23 -8.94 -48.86 -1.49
N ASN A 24 -8.13 -49.22 -2.49
CA ASN A 24 -7.86 -48.44 -3.69
C ASN A 24 -9.13 -48.29 -4.54
N SER A 25 -9.37 -47.09 -5.08
CA SER A 25 -9.87 -46.95 -6.45
C SER A 25 -9.26 -45.69 -7.06
N ILE A 26 -8.61 -45.90 -8.20
CA ILE A 26 -8.12 -44.86 -9.09
C ILE A 26 -9.35 -44.20 -9.71
N ASP A 27 -9.51 -42.89 -9.58
CA ASP A 27 -10.11 -42.07 -10.62
C ASP A 27 -9.68 -40.61 -10.46
N GLY A 28 -9.37 -40.00 -11.60
CA GLY A 28 -8.56 -38.80 -11.71
C GLY A 28 -9.19 -37.54 -11.13
N ALA A 29 -8.38 -36.82 -10.37
CA ALA A 29 -8.35 -35.36 -10.33
C ALA A 29 -7.01 -34.97 -9.73
N SER A 30 -5.97 -34.85 -10.57
CA SER A 30 -4.79 -34.08 -10.18
C SER A 30 -5.18 -32.61 -10.23
N THR A 31 -5.95 -32.15 -9.25
CA THR A 31 -6.10 -30.74 -8.99
C THR A 31 -4.84 -30.29 -8.28
N THR A 32 -3.78 -30.10 -9.07
CA THR A 32 -2.59 -29.39 -8.65
C THR A 32 -2.96 -27.91 -8.59
N ALA A 33 -3.61 -27.50 -7.50
CA ALA A 33 -3.81 -26.10 -7.13
C ALA A 33 -2.63 -25.70 -6.23
N GLU A 34 -1.78 -24.70 -6.49
CA GLU A 34 -1.49 -23.78 -7.62
C GLU A 34 0.04 -23.42 -7.49
N PRO A 35 0.56 -22.33 -8.10
CA PRO A 35 0.69 -21.15 -7.24
C PRO A 35 -0.27 -20.06 -7.72
N PRO A 36 -1.29 -19.71 -6.93
CA PRO A 36 -2.43 -18.87 -7.35
C PRO A 36 -2.03 -17.43 -7.66
N THR A 37 -0.81 -17.06 -7.28
CA THR A 37 -0.49 -15.72 -6.87
C THR A 37 0.00 -14.88 -8.03
N VAL A 38 0.90 -15.41 -8.87
CA VAL A 38 1.51 -14.65 -9.97
C VAL A 38 0.49 -14.33 -11.07
N ASP A 39 -0.30 -15.32 -11.49
CA ASP A 39 -1.33 -15.09 -12.53
C ASP A 39 -2.47 -14.19 -12.02
N ARG A 40 -2.83 -14.27 -10.74
CA ARG A 40 -3.82 -13.38 -10.14
C ARG A 40 -3.30 -11.94 -10.06
N GLN A 41 -2.07 -11.74 -9.62
CA GLN A 41 -1.44 -10.42 -9.57
C GLN A 41 -1.29 -9.81 -10.96
N ARG A 42 -0.88 -10.59 -11.97
CA ARG A 42 -0.78 -10.13 -13.35
C ARG A 42 -2.15 -9.66 -13.88
N LYS A 43 -3.20 -10.45 -13.69
CA LYS A 43 -4.57 -10.05 -14.08
C LYS A 43 -5.03 -8.80 -13.35
N ALA A 44 -4.75 -8.69 -12.05
CA ALA A 44 -5.08 -7.51 -11.27
C ALA A 44 -4.34 -6.26 -11.79
N SER A 45 -3.08 -6.40 -12.21
CA SER A 45 -2.30 -5.34 -12.85
C SER A 45 -2.92 -4.91 -14.18
N ASP A 46 -3.26 -5.86 -15.05
CA ASP A 46 -3.90 -5.57 -16.35
C ASP A 46 -5.24 -4.84 -16.17
N VAL A 47 -6.01 -5.20 -15.13
CA VAL A 47 -7.26 -4.50 -14.78
C VAL A 47 -6.98 -3.13 -14.18
N ALA A 48 -5.97 -3.00 -13.33
CA ALA A 48 -5.59 -1.73 -12.72
C ALA A 48 -5.20 -0.68 -13.78
N ASP A 49 -4.39 -1.06 -14.78
CA ASP A 49 -3.98 -0.16 -15.86
C ASP A 49 -5.18 0.36 -16.68
N LYS A 50 -6.15 -0.51 -16.96
CA LYS A 50 -7.38 -0.12 -17.66
C LYS A 50 -8.21 0.86 -16.82
N VAL A 51 -8.41 0.55 -15.53
CA VAL A 51 -9.23 1.36 -14.63
C VAL A 51 -8.59 2.73 -14.38
N LYS A 52 -7.26 2.78 -14.24
CA LYS A 52 -6.53 4.06 -14.09
C LYS A 52 -6.83 5.03 -15.24
N ALA A 53 -6.96 4.52 -16.47
CA ALA A 53 -7.24 5.35 -17.64
C ALA A 53 -8.67 5.94 -17.69
N GLU A 54 -9.58 5.52 -16.80
CA GLU A 54 -10.96 6.00 -16.74
C GLU A 54 -11.11 7.31 -15.97
N PHE A 55 -10.14 7.65 -15.13
CA PHE A 55 -10.20 8.81 -14.25
C PHE A 55 -9.12 9.83 -14.61
N SER A 56 -9.45 11.12 -14.51
CA SER A 56 -8.45 12.17 -14.67
C SER A 56 -7.56 12.26 -13.43
N ASP A 57 -6.30 12.66 -13.61
CA ASP A 57 -5.32 12.84 -12.53
C ASP A 57 -5.82 13.75 -11.39
N LYS A 58 -6.69 14.73 -11.70
CA LYS A 58 -7.30 15.65 -10.74
C LYS A 58 -8.20 15.00 -9.69
N VAL A 59 -8.72 13.81 -9.97
CA VAL A 59 -9.64 13.08 -9.08
C VAL A 59 -9.09 11.72 -8.67
N PHE A 60 -8.06 11.24 -9.36
CA PHE A 60 -7.44 9.96 -9.11
C PHE A 60 -6.48 10.05 -7.92
N GLY A 61 -6.79 9.34 -6.84
CA GLY A 61 -6.03 9.30 -5.59
C GLY A 61 -5.00 8.17 -5.51
N GLY A 62 -4.86 7.36 -6.56
CA GLY A 62 -3.92 6.24 -6.63
C GLY A 62 -4.58 4.87 -6.81
N ILE A 63 -3.76 3.86 -7.12
CA ILE A 63 -4.24 2.49 -7.35
C ILE A 63 -3.22 1.47 -6.87
N TYR A 64 -3.65 0.51 -6.05
CA TYR A 64 -2.78 -0.54 -5.54
C TYR A 64 -3.47 -1.90 -5.58
N ILE A 65 -2.64 -2.95 -5.56
CA ILE A 65 -3.08 -4.33 -5.62
C ILE A 65 -2.73 -5.00 -4.30
N ASP A 66 -3.73 -5.62 -3.66
CA ASP A 66 -3.54 -6.43 -2.47
C ASP A 66 -4.34 -7.73 -2.58
N ASP A 67 -3.65 -8.86 -2.38
CA ASP A 67 -4.18 -10.22 -2.55
C ASP A 67 -4.93 -10.45 -3.88
N GLY A 68 -4.46 -9.79 -4.95
CA GLY A 68 -5.06 -9.87 -6.28
C GLY A 68 -6.40 -9.15 -6.43
N LYS A 69 -6.74 -8.25 -5.50
CA LYS A 69 -7.82 -7.28 -5.63
C LYS A 69 -7.21 -5.92 -5.98
N VAL A 70 -7.96 -5.13 -6.74
CA VAL A 70 -7.57 -3.78 -7.12
C VAL A 70 -8.29 -2.80 -6.19
N TYR A 71 -7.54 -1.85 -5.64
CA TYR A 71 -8.05 -0.76 -4.84
C TYR A 71 -7.81 0.55 -5.56
N VAL A 72 -8.88 1.31 -5.81
CA VAL A 72 -8.83 2.56 -6.55
C VAL A 72 -9.24 3.69 -5.62
N ASN A 73 -8.30 4.56 -5.31
CA ASN A 73 -8.57 5.73 -4.49
C ASN A 73 -9.06 6.87 -5.38
N LEU A 74 -10.18 7.49 -5.01
CA LEU A 74 -10.77 8.62 -5.73
C LEU A 74 -11.08 9.74 -4.74
N THR A 75 -10.98 10.99 -5.18
CA THR A 75 -11.43 12.12 -4.36
C THR A 75 -12.90 11.94 -3.97
N GLU A 76 -13.26 12.41 -2.77
CA GLU A 76 -14.59 12.14 -2.19
C GLU A 76 -15.76 12.55 -3.12
N ASP A 77 -15.61 13.66 -3.84
CA ASP A 77 -16.62 14.14 -4.78
C ASP A 77 -16.76 13.25 -6.01
N GLU A 78 -15.68 12.65 -6.50
CA GLU A 78 -15.73 11.70 -7.61
C GLU A 78 -16.27 10.35 -7.14
N PHE A 79 -15.81 9.86 -5.99
CA PHE A 79 -16.30 8.64 -5.38
C PHE A 79 -17.82 8.64 -5.20
N LYS A 80 -18.40 9.77 -4.77
CA LYS A 80 -19.87 9.93 -4.61
C LYS A 80 -20.66 9.81 -5.91
N LYS A 81 -20.03 9.94 -7.08
CA LYS A 81 -20.68 9.80 -8.39
C LYS A 81 -20.77 8.34 -8.83
N LEU A 82 -20.01 7.44 -8.20
CA LEU A 82 -20.03 6.03 -8.55
C LEU A 82 -21.39 5.41 -8.20
N ALA A 83 -21.90 4.57 -9.09
CA ALA A 83 -23.12 3.80 -8.83
C ALA A 83 -22.87 2.67 -7.80
N ASN A 84 -21.66 2.11 -7.80
CA ASN A 84 -21.24 1.03 -6.91
C ASN A 84 -19.84 1.33 -6.37
N THR A 85 -19.60 0.97 -5.11
CA THR A 85 -18.28 1.11 -4.46
C THR A 85 -17.38 -0.12 -4.68
N GLU A 86 -17.97 -1.22 -5.15
CA GLU A 86 -17.29 -2.46 -5.49
C GLU A 86 -17.84 -2.98 -6.82
N GLU A 87 -16.98 -3.55 -7.64
CA GLU A 87 -17.36 -4.25 -8.87
C GLU A 87 -16.37 -5.36 -9.22
N GLU A 88 -16.72 -6.17 -10.21
CA GLU A 88 -15.86 -7.24 -10.72
C GLU A 88 -15.66 -7.08 -12.23
N ARG A 89 -14.42 -7.08 -12.68
CA ARG A 89 -14.04 -7.01 -14.09
C ARG A 89 -13.01 -8.08 -14.39
N ASP A 90 -13.24 -8.87 -15.44
CA ASP A 90 -12.35 -9.98 -15.85
C ASP A 90 -12.04 -10.97 -14.69
N GLY A 91 -12.98 -11.15 -13.75
CA GLY A 91 -12.81 -11.99 -12.56
C GLY A 91 -11.95 -11.39 -11.45
N VAL A 92 -11.60 -10.10 -11.56
CA VAL A 92 -10.84 -9.33 -10.56
C VAL A 92 -11.79 -8.38 -9.83
N LYS A 93 -11.75 -8.40 -8.50
CA LYS A 93 -12.53 -7.47 -7.67
C LYS A 93 -11.84 -6.11 -7.60
N ILE A 94 -12.62 -5.07 -7.86
CA ILE A 94 -12.22 -3.67 -7.77
C ILE A 94 -12.98 -3.04 -6.60
N ASN A 95 -12.26 -2.38 -5.71
CA ASN A 95 -12.81 -1.65 -4.57
C ASN A 95 -12.44 -0.18 -4.69
N TYR A 96 -13.44 0.67 -4.84
CA TYR A 96 -13.26 2.11 -4.84
C TYR A 96 -13.23 2.62 -3.39
N LYS A 97 -12.34 3.56 -3.10
CA LYS A 97 -12.22 4.16 -1.78
C LYS A 97 -12.20 5.69 -1.89
N PRO A 98 -12.96 6.40 -1.03
CA PRO A 98 -12.87 7.85 -0.98
C PRO A 98 -11.57 8.27 -0.28
N VAL A 99 -10.89 9.26 -0.83
CA VAL A 99 -9.71 9.89 -0.25
C VAL A 99 -9.80 11.41 -0.32
N LYS A 100 -8.94 12.09 0.45
CA LYS A 100 -8.97 13.55 0.57
C LYS A 100 -8.38 14.22 -0.67
N PHE A 101 -7.23 13.74 -1.12
CA PHE A 101 -6.44 14.36 -2.18
C PHE A 101 -6.28 13.43 -3.38
N SER A 102 -6.17 14.03 -4.57
CA SER A 102 -5.65 13.29 -5.72
C SER A 102 -4.15 13.03 -5.55
N LEU A 103 -3.64 12.02 -6.24
CA LEU A 103 -2.22 11.70 -6.23
C LEU A 103 -1.39 12.83 -6.86
N GLU A 104 -1.93 13.50 -7.89
CA GLU A 104 -1.34 14.71 -8.47
C GLU A 104 -1.14 15.82 -7.42
N THR A 105 -2.14 16.03 -6.55
CA THR A 105 -2.07 17.06 -5.50
C THR A 105 -1.00 16.70 -4.47
N LEU A 106 -0.96 15.44 -4.03
CA LEU A 106 0.05 14.96 -3.09
C LEU A 106 1.46 15.05 -3.69
N GLN A 107 1.63 14.71 -4.97
CA GLN A 107 2.93 14.78 -5.63
C GLN A 107 3.40 16.22 -5.75
N ALA A 108 2.52 17.15 -6.13
CA ALA A 108 2.87 18.58 -6.17
C ALA A 108 3.30 19.12 -4.80
N ALA A 109 2.65 18.66 -3.71
CA ALA A 109 3.06 18.99 -2.35
C ALA A 109 4.44 18.37 -2.03
N ALA A 110 4.64 17.09 -2.34
CA ALA A 110 5.92 16.40 -2.14
C ALA A 110 7.08 17.11 -2.86
N ASP A 111 6.89 17.45 -4.14
CA ASP A 111 7.87 18.17 -4.96
C ASP A 111 8.21 19.54 -4.35
N SER A 112 7.20 20.28 -3.90
CA SER A 112 7.39 21.59 -3.28
C SER A 112 8.13 21.50 -1.94
N ILE A 113 7.78 20.52 -1.10
CA ILE A 113 8.45 20.25 0.18
C ILE A 113 9.92 19.88 -0.07
N PHE A 114 10.17 18.97 -1.03
CA PHE A 114 11.51 18.57 -1.41
C PHE A 114 12.36 19.75 -1.88
N GLU A 115 11.83 20.59 -2.76
CA GLU A 115 12.52 21.80 -3.24
C GLU A 115 12.84 22.75 -2.09
N ARG A 116 11.87 22.96 -1.19
CA ARG A 116 12.01 23.88 -0.06
C ARG A 116 13.02 23.41 0.97
N LEU A 117 13.04 22.11 1.29
CA LEU A 117 14.01 21.49 2.18
C LEU A 117 15.43 21.52 1.59
N ASN A 118 15.59 21.21 0.30
CA ASN A 118 16.89 21.30 -0.38
C ASN A 118 17.44 22.73 -0.46
N SER A 119 16.54 23.71 -0.51
CA SER A 119 16.91 25.14 -0.52
C SER A 119 17.09 25.71 0.89
N SER A 120 16.84 24.95 1.96
CA SER A 120 17.06 25.41 3.33
C SER A 120 18.56 25.49 3.66
N GLU A 121 18.94 26.45 4.49
CA GLU A 121 20.32 26.61 4.97
C GLU A 121 20.82 25.38 5.74
N ASN A 122 19.90 24.59 6.28
CA ASN A 122 20.19 23.40 7.08
C ASN A 122 20.56 22.16 6.25
N LYS A 123 20.45 22.23 4.91
CA LYS A 123 20.88 21.20 3.94
C LYS A 123 20.51 19.78 4.38
N TYR A 124 19.22 19.48 4.29
CA TYR A 124 18.68 18.17 4.60
C TYR A 124 19.13 17.12 3.57
N ASP A 125 19.53 15.95 4.05
CA ASP A 125 19.69 14.74 3.24
C ASP A 125 18.32 14.06 3.14
N ILE A 126 17.66 14.22 1.98
CA ILE A 126 16.31 13.71 1.73
C ILE A 126 16.44 12.47 0.87
N VAL A 127 16.03 11.32 1.41
CA VAL A 127 16.07 10.04 0.70
C VAL A 127 14.81 9.84 -0.12
N THR A 128 13.66 10.18 0.47
CA THR A 128 12.34 10.01 -0.16
C THR A 128 11.49 11.24 0.13
N ALA A 129 10.79 11.72 -0.89
CA ALA A 129 9.69 12.68 -0.76
C ALA A 129 8.68 12.34 -1.87
N ASP A 130 7.72 11.48 -1.57
CA ASP A 130 6.81 10.94 -2.57
C ASP A 130 5.33 10.95 -2.11
N ALA A 131 4.44 10.86 -3.09
CA ALA A 131 3.03 10.68 -2.86
C ALA A 131 2.71 9.20 -2.73
N ASN A 132 2.15 8.79 -1.59
CA ASN A 132 1.78 7.41 -1.32
C ASN A 132 0.31 7.16 -1.69
N ASP A 133 0.12 6.32 -2.71
CA ASP A 133 -1.18 5.92 -3.22
C ASP A 133 -1.98 5.01 -2.27
N VAL A 134 -1.31 4.25 -1.39
CA VAL A 134 -1.96 3.38 -0.41
C VAL A 134 -2.52 4.18 0.76
N THR A 135 -1.74 5.13 1.30
CA THR A 135 -2.08 5.88 2.51
C THR A 135 -2.76 7.22 2.24
N ASN A 136 -2.71 7.73 1.01
CA ASN A 136 -3.11 9.08 0.62
C ASN A 136 -2.39 10.18 1.41
N LYS A 137 -1.07 10.02 1.54
CA LYS A 137 -0.18 10.95 2.26
C LYS A 137 1.09 11.22 1.47
N VAL A 138 1.82 12.24 1.89
CA VAL A 138 3.20 12.46 1.47
C VAL A 138 4.13 11.76 2.46
N ASP A 139 4.98 10.86 1.98
CA ASP A 139 6.00 10.22 2.79
C ASP A 139 7.34 10.95 2.60
N ILE A 140 7.97 11.33 3.71
CA ILE A 140 9.24 12.05 3.72
C ILE A 140 10.23 11.29 4.60
N GLU A 141 11.34 10.90 4.01
CA GLU A 141 12.46 10.29 4.71
C GLU A 141 13.66 11.21 4.65
N VAL A 142 14.12 11.67 5.82
CA VAL A 142 15.08 12.76 5.91
C VAL A 142 16.10 12.55 7.03
N ARG A 143 17.28 13.15 6.85
CA ARG A 143 18.32 13.26 7.87
C ARG A 143 19.03 14.62 7.80
N PRO A 144 19.31 15.28 8.94
CA PRO A 144 18.73 15.02 10.26
C PRO A 144 17.25 15.43 10.29
N LEU A 145 16.45 14.88 11.21
CA LEU A 145 15.10 15.39 11.43
C LEU A 145 15.15 16.61 12.37
N ARG A 146 14.49 17.70 11.96
CA ARG A 146 14.36 18.94 12.74
C ARG A 146 12.95 19.47 12.67
N ASP A 147 12.57 20.31 13.64
CA ASP A 147 11.24 20.95 13.69
C ASP A 147 10.92 21.72 12.40
N GLU A 148 11.93 22.35 11.78
CA GLU A 148 11.79 23.05 10.49
C GLU A 148 11.25 22.14 9.37
N VAL A 149 11.50 20.83 9.41
CA VAL A 149 10.95 19.88 8.41
C VAL A 149 9.42 19.85 8.52
N TYR A 150 8.89 19.81 9.74
CA TYR A 150 7.45 19.87 9.99
C TYR A 150 6.89 21.25 9.64
N GLU A 151 7.61 22.32 9.97
CA GLU A 151 7.20 23.69 9.60
C GLU A 151 7.08 23.82 8.08
N ILE A 152 8.12 23.44 7.34
CA ILE A 152 8.13 23.46 5.86
C ILE A 152 7.00 22.58 5.30
N ALA A 153 6.84 21.34 5.79
CA ALA A 153 5.78 20.46 5.32
C ALA A 153 4.39 21.08 5.50
N SER A 154 4.16 21.74 6.66
CA SER A 154 2.90 22.41 6.98
C SER A 154 2.58 23.62 6.10
N GLU A 155 3.56 24.18 5.38
CA GLU A 155 3.33 25.26 4.41
C GLU A 155 2.57 24.77 3.16
N TYR A 156 2.67 23.47 2.83
CA TYR A 156 2.15 22.90 1.58
C TYR A 156 0.97 21.96 1.79
N ILE A 157 0.90 21.27 2.92
CA ILE A 157 -0.18 20.32 3.22
C ILE A 157 -0.35 20.16 4.74
N ASP A 158 -1.57 19.88 5.19
CA ASP A 158 -1.83 19.60 6.61
C ASP A 158 -1.01 18.39 7.08
N LEU A 159 -0.36 18.52 8.24
CA LEU A 159 0.56 17.49 8.77
C LEU A 159 -0.09 16.13 9.03
N GLU A 160 -1.42 16.05 9.13
CA GLU A 160 -2.11 14.75 9.22
C GLU A 160 -1.93 13.90 7.96
N TYR A 161 -1.63 14.53 6.81
CA TYR A 161 -1.36 13.89 5.51
C TYR A 161 0.13 13.83 5.17
N VAL A 162 1.01 13.98 6.17
CA VAL A 162 2.45 13.81 5.99
C VAL A 162 2.94 12.75 6.96
N ASN A 163 3.69 11.77 6.49
CA ASN A 163 4.45 10.88 7.34
C ASN A 163 5.94 11.25 7.20
N ILE A 164 6.55 11.70 8.29
CA ILE A 164 7.98 12.05 8.31
C ILE A 164 8.73 11.02 9.14
N THR A 165 9.76 10.43 8.54
CA THR A 165 10.62 9.42 9.17
C THR A 165 12.06 9.94 9.20
N GLU A 166 12.65 9.95 10.40
CA GLU A 166 14.10 10.17 10.53
C GLU A 166 14.86 8.90 10.19
N LEU A 167 15.79 8.99 9.25
CA LEU A 167 16.64 7.85 8.91
C LEU A 167 17.89 7.77 9.81
N PRO A 168 18.27 6.58 10.29
CA PRO A 168 19.50 6.36 11.08
C PRO A 168 20.74 6.89 10.35
N GLU A 169 21.72 7.48 11.04
CA GLU A 169 22.93 8.07 10.42
C GLU A 169 23.76 7.10 9.54
N ASP A 170 23.64 5.81 9.77
CA ASP A 170 24.35 4.74 9.06
C ASP A 170 23.51 4.08 7.95
N TYR A 171 22.30 4.57 7.68
CA TYR A 171 21.48 4.07 6.58
C TYR A 171 22.17 4.34 5.24
N SER A 172 22.52 3.25 4.54
CA SER A 172 23.11 3.22 3.21
C SER A 172 22.13 2.56 2.27
N LEU A 173 21.77 3.23 1.18
CA LEU A 173 21.08 2.57 0.08
C LEU A 173 22.04 1.58 -0.58
N GLU A 174 21.86 0.29 -0.34
CA GLU A 174 22.55 -0.74 -1.12
C GLU A 174 22.00 -0.70 -2.55
N LEU A 175 22.63 0.11 -3.41
CA LEU A 175 22.37 0.09 -4.84
C LEU A 175 22.97 -1.21 -5.38
N THR A 176 22.13 -2.23 -5.62
CA THR A 176 22.53 -3.34 -6.50
C THR A 176 22.86 -2.74 -7.87
N PRO A 177 24.11 -2.84 -8.35
CA PRO A 177 24.45 -2.38 -9.69
C PRO A 177 23.57 -3.12 -10.69
N ALA A 178 23.01 -2.40 -11.67
CA ALA A 178 22.38 -3.04 -12.80
C ALA A 178 23.42 -3.95 -13.47
N GLU A 179 23.13 -5.25 -13.61
CA GLU A 179 23.97 -6.14 -14.41
C GLU A 179 24.11 -5.53 -15.82
N GLU A 180 25.34 -5.25 -16.25
CA GLU A 180 25.61 -4.88 -17.64
C GLU A 180 25.10 -6.02 -18.53
N LEU A 181 24.17 -5.70 -19.44
CA LEU A 181 23.71 -6.66 -20.45
C LEU A 181 24.91 -7.06 -21.32
N PRO A 182 25.07 -8.37 -21.65
CA PRO A 182 26.18 -8.82 -22.50
C PRO A 182 26.09 -8.21 -23.90
N GLU A 183 27.25 -7.83 -24.43
CA GLU A 183 27.47 -7.22 -25.77
C GLU A 183 26.93 -8.07 -26.94
#